data_AF-A0A6S5C2B2-F1
#
_entry.id   AF-A0A6S5C2B2-F1
#
_cell.length_a   1.000
_cell.length_b   1.000
_cell.length_c   1.000
_cell.angle_alpha   90.00
_cell.angle_beta   90.00
_cell.angle_gamma   90.00
#
_symmetry.space_group_name_H-M   'P 1'
#
loop_
_entity.id
_entity.type
_entity.pdbx_description
1 polymer ?
#
loop_
_entity_poly.entity_id
_entity_poly.type
_entity_poly.pdbx_seq_one_letter_code
_entity_poly.pdbx_strand_id
1 'polypeptide(L)'
;MSTALITAVLGSSVLGALITQFFLKWKSDRQISIENITQERTLWRVRLRELLVELVDAVDKKDRAVARKIEAELIVRLNPEDPDDLKILELFPQIYESWSDDTLRELSDRVSYLLKHDWERVKGEVNGGFKIYPLLLATVISVLSVTSFFFVVEFLSEKKELSLATISMWFGGWLASIVLIFSIIDFIFHKVTTKKTSKEIVGLSSRLPYRKRNMRN
;
A
#
# COMPACT_ATOMS: atom_id res chain seq x y z
N MET A 1 17.17 -34.28 -32.67
CA MET A 1 16.63 -33.99 -31.32
C MET A 1 15.21 -34.50 -31.26
N SER A 2 14.82 -35.21 -30.19
CA SER A 2 13.43 -35.65 -30.04
C SER A 2 12.52 -34.44 -29.85
N THR A 3 11.33 -34.49 -30.44
CA THR A 3 10.29 -33.45 -30.31
C THR A 3 9.97 -33.15 -28.85
N ALA A 4 10.05 -34.15 -27.97
CA ALA A 4 9.90 -34.00 -26.52
C ALA A 4 10.92 -33.02 -25.90
N LEU A 5 12.17 -33.04 -26.36
CA LEU A 5 13.24 -32.19 -25.84
C LEU A 5 13.04 -30.73 -26.26
N ILE A 6 12.58 -30.51 -27.49
CA ILE A 6 12.22 -29.19 -28.01
C ILE A 6 11.02 -28.62 -27.24
N THR A 7 9.96 -29.42 -27.05
CA THR A 7 8.77 -29.00 -26.29
C THR A 7 9.09 -28.69 -24.83
N ALA A 8 9.96 -29.48 -24.18
CA ALA A 8 10.37 -29.23 -22.80
C ALA A 8 11.17 -27.92 -22.65
N VAL A 9 12.10 -27.65 -23.58
CA VAL A 9 12.91 -26.43 -23.57
C VAL A 9 12.06 -25.19 -23.89
N LEU A 10 11.14 -25.29 -24.85
CA LEU A 10 10.24 -24.18 -25.19
C LEU A 10 9.20 -23.93 -24.08
N GLY A 11 8.61 -24.98 -23.50
CA GLY A 11 7.65 -24.85 -22.40
C GLY A 11 8.28 -24.23 -21.15
N SER A 12 9.47 -24.67 -20.77
CA SER A 12 10.20 -24.12 -19.61
C SER A 12 10.66 -22.67 -19.81
N SER A 13 11.10 -22.31 -21.02
CA SER A 13 11.52 -20.93 -21.32
C SER A 13 10.34 -19.94 -21.33
N VAL A 14 9.18 -20.33 -21.87
CA VAL A 14 7.97 -19.50 -21.84
C VAL A 14 7.47 -19.30 -20.41
N LEU A 15 7.41 -20.36 -19.59
CA LEU A 15 7.03 -20.25 -18.19
C LEU A 15 8.01 -19.37 -17.39
N GLY A 16 9.32 -19.53 -17.63
CA GLY A 16 10.34 -18.67 -17.04
C GLY A 16 10.12 -17.20 -17.38
N ALA A 17 9.89 -16.88 -18.66
CA ALA A 17 9.63 -15.52 -19.12
C ALA A 17 8.37 -14.91 -18.46
N LEU A 18 7.28 -15.67 -18.34
CA LEU A 18 6.05 -15.22 -17.69
C LEU A 18 6.24 -14.91 -16.20
N ILE A 19 6.95 -15.80 -15.49
CA ILE A 19 7.28 -15.61 -14.07
C ILE A 19 8.14 -14.35 -13.89
N THR A 20 9.21 -14.22 -14.70
CA THR A 20 10.08 -13.05 -14.66
C THR A 20 9.33 -11.76 -14.95
N GLN A 21 8.46 -11.75 -15.98
CA GLN A 21 7.65 -10.59 -16.33
C GLN A 21 6.68 -10.21 -15.20
N PHE A 22 6.07 -11.19 -14.53
CA PHE A 22 5.23 -10.95 -13.37
C PHE A 22 5.99 -10.27 -12.22
N PHE A 23 7.16 -10.80 -11.85
CA PHE A 23 7.99 -10.21 -10.79
C PHE A 23 8.50 -8.81 -11.16
N LEU A 24 8.88 -8.59 -12.41
CA LEU A 24 9.31 -7.28 -12.91
C LEU A 24 8.17 -6.27 -12.81
N LYS A 25 6.96 -6.63 -13.26
CA LYS A 25 5.79 -5.77 -13.16
C LYS A 25 5.47 -5.43 -11.71
N TRP A 26 5.42 -6.44 -10.84
CA TRP A 26 5.14 -6.22 -9.41
C TRP A 26 6.16 -5.29 -8.75
N LYS A 27 7.45 -5.51 -9.01
CA LYS A 27 8.53 -4.65 -8.51
C LYS A 27 8.36 -3.21 -9.02
N SER A 28 8.03 -3.06 -10.30
CA SER A 28 7.79 -1.76 -10.92
C SER A 28 6.61 -1.04 -10.28
N ASP A 29 5.45 -1.70 -10.15
CA ASP A 29 4.23 -1.12 -9.57
C ASP A 29 4.46 -0.67 -8.13
N ARG A 30 5.18 -1.49 -7.34
CA ARG A 30 5.56 -1.12 -5.97
C ARG A 30 6.50 0.08 -5.94
N GLN A 31 7.51 0.11 -6.82
CA GLN A 31 8.44 1.22 -6.89
C GLN A 31 7.73 2.53 -7.24
N ILE A 32 6.81 2.49 -8.21
CA ILE A 32 5.99 3.64 -8.61
C ILE A 32 5.11 4.11 -7.44
N SER A 33 4.47 3.18 -6.72
CA SER A 33 3.67 3.54 -5.55
C SER A 33 4.50 4.22 -4.46
N ILE A 34 5.69 3.69 -4.16
CA ILE A 34 6.62 4.29 -3.19
C ILE A 34 7.01 5.69 -3.61
N GLU A 35 7.39 5.85 -4.88
CA GLU A 35 7.80 7.13 -5.43
C GLU A 35 6.67 8.16 -5.35
N ASN A 36 5.45 7.81 -5.77
CA ASN A 36 4.30 8.71 -5.71
C ASN A 36 3.98 9.13 -4.26
N ILE A 37 3.89 8.18 -3.32
CA ILE A 37 3.61 8.48 -1.90
C ILE A 37 4.70 9.38 -1.33
N THR A 38 5.98 9.09 -1.60
CA THR A 38 7.09 9.88 -1.07
C THR A 38 7.17 11.29 -1.67
N GLN A 39 6.83 11.43 -2.96
CA GLN A 39 6.71 12.73 -3.63
C GLN A 39 5.57 13.56 -3.02
N GLU A 40 4.36 13.01 -2.93
CA GLU A 40 3.21 13.70 -2.33
C GLU A 40 3.48 14.10 -0.88
N ARG A 41 4.07 13.20 -0.08
CA ARG A 41 4.45 13.49 1.31
C ARG A 41 5.53 14.55 1.43
N THR A 42 6.46 14.61 0.47
CA THR A 42 7.47 15.68 0.44
C THR A 42 6.81 17.03 0.16
N LEU A 43 5.94 17.10 -0.84
CA LEU A 43 5.16 18.31 -1.14
C LEU A 43 4.29 18.74 0.06
N TRP A 44 3.60 17.78 0.68
CA TRP A 44 2.78 18.03 1.86
C TRP A 44 3.60 18.58 3.03
N ARG A 45 4.78 18.01 3.33
CA ARG A 45 5.67 18.52 4.39
C ARG A 45 6.24 19.90 4.09
N VAL A 46 6.58 20.19 2.83
CA VAL A 46 7.05 21.52 2.42
C VAL A 46 5.93 22.53 2.64
N ARG A 47 4.72 22.24 2.15
CA ARG A 47 3.59 23.14 2.30
C ARG A 47 3.20 23.39 3.75
N LEU A 48 3.25 22.37 4.62
CA LEU A 48 3.00 22.55 6.05
C LEU A 48 3.99 23.49 6.72
N ARG A 49 5.27 23.46 6.33
CA ARG A 49 6.28 24.38 6.86
C ARG A 49 6.05 25.81 6.38
N GLU A 50 5.71 25.98 5.09
CA GLU A 50 5.36 27.28 4.53
C GLU A 50 4.14 27.87 5.24
N LEU A 51 3.06 27.10 5.40
CA LEU A 51 1.86 27.53 6.12
C LEU A 51 2.15 27.94 7.56
N LEU A 52 3.07 27.26 8.24
CA LEU A 52 3.48 27.63 9.59
C LEU A 52 4.20 28.98 9.62
N VAL A 53 5.10 29.23 8.67
CA VAL A 53 5.80 30.53 8.55
C VAL A 53 4.82 31.64 8.18
N GLU A 54 3.94 31.40 7.21
CA GLU A 54 2.88 32.33 6.83
C GLU A 54 1.95 32.64 8.02
N LEU A 55 1.69 31.66 8.90
CA LEU A 55 0.86 31.84 10.09
C LEU A 55 1.55 32.73 11.12
N VAL A 56 2.84 32.52 11.37
CA VAL A 56 3.63 33.37 12.27
C VAL A 56 3.58 34.82 11.79
N ASP A 57 3.85 35.06 10.50
CA ASP A 57 3.76 36.39 9.90
C ASP A 57 2.36 37.01 10.01
N ALA A 58 1.31 36.19 9.85
CA ALA A 58 -0.08 36.64 9.98
C ALA A 58 -0.43 37.01 11.42
N VAL A 59 0.08 36.25 12.40
CA VAL A 59 -0.09 36.54 13.83
C VAL A 59 0.63 37.83 14.22
N ASP A 60 1.87 38.02 13.77
CA ASP A 60 2.65 39.24 14.02
C ASP A 60 1.95 40.48 13.47
N LYS A 61 1.36 40.36 12.27
CA LYS A 61 0.58 41.43 11.61
C LYS A 61 -0.86 41.55 12.12
N LYS A 62 -1.31 40.61 12.96
CA LYS A 62 -2.71 40.47 13.42
C LYS A 62 -3.71 40.38 12.27
N ASP A 63 -3.31 39.74 11.16
CA ASP A 63 -4.12 39.56 9.97
C ASP A 63 -5.01 38.31 10.10
N ARG A 64 -6.25 38.54 10.53
CA ARG A 64 -7.24 37.46 10.70
C ARG A 64 -7.67 36.80 9.40
N ALA A 65 -7.65 37.52 8.28
CA ALA A 65 -8.09 36.97 7.01
C ALA A 65 -7.08 35.93 6.49
N VAL A 66 -5.79 36.25 6.59
CA VAL A 66 -4.71 35.32 6.23
C VAL A 66 -4.70 34.11 7.16
N ALA A 67 -4.80 34.33 8.47
CA ALA A 67 -4.81 33.23 9.44
C ALA A 67 -6.00 32.26 9.23
N ARG A 68 -7.20 32.77 8.89
CA ARG A 68 -8.36 31.91 8.51
C ARG A 68 -8.13 31.13 7.21
N LYS A 69 -7.46 31.72 6.24
CA LYS A 69 -7.11 31.03 4.99
C LYS A 69 -6.19 29.85 5.28
N ILE A 70 -5.21 30.04 6.17
CA ILE A 70 -4.29 29.00 6.61
C ILE A 70 -5.02 27.89 7.36
N GLU A 71 -5.93 28.24 8.28
CA GLU A 71 -6.79 27.26 8.97
C GLU A 71 -7.57 26.40 7.98
N ALA A 72 -8.24 27.03 7.01
CA ALA A 72 -9.01 26.32 6.00
C ALA A 72 -8.14 25.36 5.17
N GLU A 73 -6.90 25.75 4.84
CA GLU A 73 -5.97 24.86 4.14
C GLU A 73 -5.47 23.72 5.04
N LEU A 74 -5.27 23.95 6.32
CA LEU A 74 -4.86 22.89 7.26
C LEU A 74 -5.96 21.86 7.51
N ILE A 75 -7.23 22.30 7.59
CA ILE A 75 -8.38 21.40 7.77
C ILE A 75 -8.44 20.33 6.67
N VAL A 76 -8.15 20.68 5.42
CA VAL A 76 -8.19 19.72 4.30
C VAL A 76 -6.93 18.86 4.19
N ARG A 77 -5.85 19.23 4.89
CA ARG A 77 -4.55 18.54 4.84
C ARG A 77 -4.30 17.62 6.03
N LEU A 78 -4.93 17.90 7.17
CA LEU A 78 -4.82 17.13 8.40
C LEU A 78 -5.97 16.12 8.52
N ASN A 79 -5.75 15.05 9.28
CA ASN A 79 -6.80 14.05 9.50
C ASN A 79 -7.63 14.42 10.74
N PRO A 80 -8.91 14.80 10.61
CA PRO A 80 -9.74 15.13 11.77
C PRO A 80 -10.05 13.93 12.68
N GLU A 81 -9.87 12.70 12.19
CA GLU A 81 -10.01 11.47 13.01
C GLU A 81 -8.76 11.19 13.86
N ASP A 82 -7.63 11.83 13.56
CA ASP A 82 -6.42 11.72 14.37
C ASP A 82 -6.48 12.75 15.52
N PRO A 83 -6.40 12.30 16.79
CA PRO A 83 -6.61 13.17 17.94
C PRO A 83 -5.50 14.21 18.14
N ASP A 84 -4.30 14.00 17.58
CA ASP A 84 -3.22 14.99 17.66
C ASP A 84 -3.36 16.04 16.55
N ASP A 85 -3.80 15.64 15.35
CA ASP A 85 -4.17 16.55 14.26
C ASP A 85 -5.37 17.42 14.65
N LEU A 86 -6.39 16.84 15.30
CA LEU A 86 -7.56 17.60 15.78
C LEU A 86 -7.15 18.71 16.77
N LYS A 87 -6.23 18.40 17.70
CA LYS A 87 -5.72 19.40 18.65
C LYS A 87 -4.96 20.54 17.98
N ILE A 88 -4.37 20.33 16.80
CA ILE A 88 -3.76 21.43 16.02
C ILE A 88 -4.87 22.38 15.54
N LEU A 89 -5.97 21.83 15.05
CA LEU A 89 -7.11 22.61 14.54
C LEU A 89 -7.82 23.37 15.67
N GLU A 90 -7.96 22.77 16.85
CA GLU A 90 -8.60 23.38 18.03
C GLU A 90 -7.85 24.61 18.60
N LEU A 91 -6.59 24.82 18.22
CA LEU A 91 -5.80 25.97 18.65
C LEU A 91 -6.09 27.25 17.84
N PHE A 92 -6.65 27.13 16.62
CA PHE A 92 -6.91 28.29 15.76
C PHE A 92 -7.87 29.33 16.36
N PRO A 93 -9.02 28.94 16.97
CA PRO A 93 -9.89 29.88 17.67
C PRO A 93 -9.15 30.74 18.71
N GLN A 94 -8.25 30.11 19.48
CA GLN A 94 -7.47 30.79 20.53
C GLN A 94 -6.47 31.80 19.93
N ILE A 95 -5.88 31.48 18.76
CA ILE A 95 -4.99 32.39 18.03
C ILE A 95 -5.77 33.65 17.61
N TYR A 96 -7.00 33.52 17.12
CA TYR A 96 -7.80 34.66 16.67
C TYR A 96 -8.24 35.61 17.78
N GLU A 97 -8.44 35.08 18.99
CA GLU A 97 -8.95 35.84 20.13
C GLU A 97 -7.82 36.55 20.88
N SER A 98 -6.70 35.87 21.08
CA SER A 98 -5.63 36.34 21.96
C SER A 98 -4.38 36.83 21.24
N TRP A 99 -4.16 36.39 19.99
CA TRP A 99 -2.87 36.56 19.29
C TRP A 99 -1.67 36.19 20.18
N SER A 100 -1.82 35.17 21.05
CA SER A 100 -0.79 34.83 22.02
C SER A 100 0.34 34.03 21.38
N ASP A 101 1.57 34.46 21.66
CA ASP A 101 2.79 33.75 21.27
C ASP A 101 2.83 32.33 21.85
N ASP A 102 2.26 32.12 23.04
CA ASP A 102 2.21 30.80 23.68
C ASP A 102 1.34 29.82 22.89
N THR A 103 0.18 30.26 22.41
CA THR A 103 -0.71 29.45 21.56
C THR A 103 -0.06 29.16 20.21
N LEU A 104 0.55 30.17 19.58
CA LEU A 104 1.26 30.02 18.32
C LEU A 104 2.45 29.05 18.46
N ARG A 105 3.18 29.13 19.57
CA ARG A 105 4.28 28.23 19.89
C ARG A 105 3.79 26.80 20.14
N GLU A 106 2.69 26.61 20.86
CA GLU A 106 2.11 25.27 21.04
C GLU A 106 1.65 24.66 19.71
N LEU A 107 1.02 25.44 18.83
CA LEU A 107 0.66 25.00 17.48
C LEU A 107 1.91 24.61 16.68
N SER A 108 2.95 25.45 16.71
CA SER A 108 4.22 25.21 16.02
C SER A 108 4.90 23.93 16.51
N ASP A 109 4.90 23.69 17.82
CA ASP A 109 5.46 22.48 18.42
C ASP A 109 4.67 21.24 17.96
N ARG A 110 3.33 21.29 17.95
CA ARG A 110 2.49 20.16 17.49
C ARG A 110 2.68 19.84 16.01
N VAL A 111 2.73 20.87 15.15
CA VAL A 111 3.04 20.70 13.71
C VAL A 111 4.44 20.12 13.52
N SER A 112 5.42 20.54 14.32
CA SER A 112 6.78 19.98 14.28
C SER A 112 6.80 18.50 14.68
N TYR A 113 6.03 18.11 15.69
CA TYR A 113 5.85 16.72 16.10
C TYR A 113 5.20 15.88 14.99
N LEU A 114 4.11 16.38 14.39
CA LEU A 114 3.47 15.78 13.21
C LEU A 114 4.48 15.50 12.10
N LEU A 115 5.29 16.51 11.74
CA LEU A 115 6.30 16.39 10.68
C LEU A 115 7.42 15.39 11.03
N LYS A 116 7.77 15.26 12.31
CA LYS A 116 8.80 14.32 12.78
C LYS A 116 8.34 12.85 12.69
N HIS A 117 7.07 12.59 13.02
CA HIS A 117 6.49 11.25 13.00
C HIS A 117 5.88 10.85 11.64
N ASP A 118 5.80 11.77 10.68
CA ASP A 118 5.33 11.49 9.32
C ASP A 118 6.07 10.32 8.66
N TRP A 119 7.38 10.18 8.90
CA TRP A 119 8.18 9.10 8.33
C TRP A 119 7.71 7.70 8.77
N GLU A 120 7.25 7.56 10.01
CA GLU A 120 6.73 6.29 10.53
C GLU A 120 5.40 5.92 9.86
N ARG A 121 4.56 6.92 9.59
CA ARG A 121 3.32 6.77 8.83
C ARG A 121 3.57 6.33 7.39
N VAL A 122 4.52 6.98 6.70
CA VAL A 122 4.87 6.62 5.32
C VAL A 122 5.37 5.18 5.22
N LYS A 123 6.13 4.69 6.20
CA LYS A 123 6.53 3.26 6.24
C LYS A 123 5.33 2.32 6.32
N GLY A 124 4.31 2.68 7.10
CA GLY A 124 3.06 1.92 7.20
C GLY A 124 2.29 1.88 5.88
N GLU A 125 2.19 3.03 5.21
CA GLU A 125 1.50 3.18 3.91
C GLU A 125 2.21 2.38 2.79
N VAL A 126 3.55 2.41 2.79
CA VAL A 126 4.39 1.71 1.80
C VAL A 126 4.53 0.21 2.07
N ASN A 127 4.44 -0.23 3.33
CA ASN A 127 4.52 -1.66 3.67
C ASN A 127 3.23 -2.44 3.37
N GLY A 128 2.17 -1.75 2.93
CA GLY A 128 0.97 -2.39 2.41
C GLY A 128 1.23 -3.18 1.13
N GLY A 129 1.40 -4.49 1.25
CA GLY A 129 0.96 -5.41 0.19
C GLY A 129 2.05 -6.16 -0.59
N PHE A 130 2.67 -7.14 0.05
CA PHE A 130 2.90 -8.42 -0.63
C PHE A 130 2.72 -9.56 0.36
N LYS A 131 1.55 -10.20 0.30
CA LYS A 131 1.37 -11.46 1.02
C LYS A 131 2.12 -12.50 0.19
N ILE A 132 3.29 -12.93 0.66
CA ILE A 132 4.09 -13.99 0.01
C ILE A 132 3.30 -15.31 -0.05
N TYR A 133 2.33 -15.47 0.86
CA TYR A 133 1.48 -16.65 0.99
C TYR A 133 0.68 -17.03 -0.26
N PRO A 134 -0.13 -16.17 -0.91
CA PRO A 134 -0.82 -16.50 -2.15
C PRO A 134 0.13 -16.85 -3.30
N LEU A 135 1.31 -16.20 -3.38
CA LEU A 135 2.31 -16.55 -4.39
C LEU A 135 2.89 -17.95 -4.14
N LEU A 136 3.31 -18.24 -2.90
CA LEU A 136 3.79 -19.57 -2.53
C LEU A 136 2.72 -20.64 -2.74
N LEU A 137 1.48 -20.37 -2.34
CA LEU A 137 0.35 -21.27 -2.54
C LEU A 137 0.11 -21.54 -4.03
N ALA A 138 0.11 -20.50 -4.87
CA ALA A 138 -0.03 -20.66 -6.31
C ALA A 138 1.11 -21.48 -6.92
N THR A 139 2.36 -21.28 -6.48
CA THR A 139 3.49 -22.09 -6.93
C THR A 139 3.39 -23.54 -6.51
N VAL A 140 2.99 -23.82 -5.26
CA VAL A 140 2.79 -25.19 -4.76
C VAL A 140 1.68 -25.89 -5.54
N ILE A 141 0.56 -25.20 -5.79
CA ILE A 141 -0.56 -25.75 -6.56
C ILE A 141 -0.17 -26.00 -8.01
N SER A 142 0.58 -25.09 -8.62
CA SER A 142 1.10 -25.27 -9.98
C SER A 142 2.02 -26.49 -10.07
N VAL A 143 2.94 -26.66 -9.12
CA VAL A 143 3.83 -27.83 -9.06
C VAL A 143 3.02 -29.11 -8.88
N LEU A 144 2.09 -29.16 -7.92
CA LEU A 144 1.24 -30.34 -7.67
C LEU A 144 0.36 -30.69 -8.88
N SER A 145 -0.16 -29.67 -9.58
CA SER A 145 -0.96 -29.83 -10.79
C SER A 145 -0.14 -30.46 -11.92
N VAL A 146 1.09 -29.98 -12.14
CA VAL A 146 2.00 -30.52 -13.16
C VAL A 146 2.47 -31.94 -12.80
N THR A 147 2.81 -32.21 -11.54
CA THR A 147 3.24 -33.56 -11.13
C THR A 147 2.09 -34.57 -11.22
N SER A 148 0.87 -34.17 -10.85
CA SER A 148 -0.33 -35.00 -10.97
C SER A 148 -0.63 -35.34 -12.44
N PHE A 149 -0.40 -34.40 -13.36
CA PHE A 149 -0.54 -34.66 -14.80
C PHE A 149 0.37 -35.78 -15.30
N PHE A 150 1.67 -35.68 -15.01
CA PHE A 150 2.64 -36.67 -15.45
C PHE A 150 2.31 -38.05 -14.86
N PHE A 151 1.89 -38.10 -13.59
CA PHE A 151 1.45 -39.34 -12.94
C PHE A 151 0.22 -39.96 -13.62
N VAL A 152 -0.80 -39.15 -13.94
CA VAL A 152 -2.02 -39.62 -14.64
C VAL A 152 -1.71 -40.08 -16.06
N VAL A 153 -0.83 -39.37 -16.78
CA VAL A 153 -0.38 -39.76 -18.12
C VAL A 153 0.35 -41.09 -18.07
N GLU A 154 1.25 -41.29 -17.11
CA GLU A 154 2.00 -42.54 -16.94
C GLU A 154 1.07 -43.71 -16.60
N PHE A 155 0.15 -43.51 -15.65
CA PHE A 155 -0.86 -44.51 -15.26
C PHE A 155 -1.81 -44.90 -16.41
N LEU A 156 -2.25 -43.95 -17.22
CA LEU A 156 -3.15 -44.20 -18.35
C LEU A 156 -2.42 -44.79 -19.56
N SER A 157 -1.16 -44.43 -19.76
CA SER A 157 -0.31 -45.00 -20.82
C SER A 157 -0.09 -46.50 -20.60
N GLU A 158 0.05 -46.94 -19.35
CA GLU A 158 0.21 -48.36 -19.00
C GLU A 158 -1.03 -49.20 -19.35
N LYS A 159 -2.22 -48.59 -19.26
CA LYS A 159 -3.49 -49.26 -19.61
C LYS A 159 -3.83 -49.27 -21.10
N LYS A 160 -3.04 -48.63 -21.99
CA LYS A 160 -3.28 -48.53 -23.46
C LYS A 160 -4.65 -47.96 -23.87
N GLU A 161 -5.43 -47.37 -22.97
CA GLU A 161 -6.84 -47.08 -23.21
C GLU A 161 -7.16 -45.70 -23.79
N LEU A 162 -6.23 -44.75 -23.87
CA LEU A 162 -6.55 -43.41 -24.34
C LEU A 162 -5.50 -42.80 -25.29
N SER A 163 -5.99 -42.11 -26.32
CA SER A 163 -5.19 -41.23 -27.17
C SER A 163 -4.60 -40.08 -26.36
N LEU A 164 -3.32 -39.79 -26.59
CA LEU A 164 -2.56 -38.70 -25.96
C LEU A 164 -3.26 -37.34 -26.17
N ALA A 165 -3.95 -37.15 -27.30
CA ALA A 165 -4.73 -35.95 -27.59
C ALA A 165 -5.90 -35.77 -26.61
N THR A 166 -6.64 -36.84 -26.32
CA THR A 166 -7.77 -36.81 -25.38
C THR A 166 -7.29 -36.47 -23.97
N ILE A 167 -6.20 -37.09 -23.50
CA ILE A 167 -5.61 -36.83 -22.18
C ILE A 167 -5.18 -35.36 -22.06
N SER A 168 -4.52 -34.82 -23.10
CA SER A 168 -4.09 -33.42 -23.10
C SER A 168 -5.26 -32.43 -23.06
N MET A 169 -6.39 -32.76 -23.69
CA MET A 169 -7.59 -31.91 -23.72
C MET A 169 -8.27 -31.86 -22.35
N TRP A 170 -8.42 -33.01 -21.67
CA TRP A 170 -8.98 -33.08 -20.32
C TRP A 170 -8.10 -32.34 -19.30
N PHE A 171 -6.78 -32.47 -19.44
CA PHE A 171 -5.86 -31.76 -18.57
C PHE A 171 -5.87 -30.25 -18.79
N GLY A 172 -5.89 -29.79 -20.05
CA GLY A 172 -6.04 -28.38 -20.38
C GLY A 172 -7.33 -27.78 -19.80
N GLY A 173 -8.45 -28.52 -19.87
CA GLY A 173 -9.72 -28.13 -19.26
C GLY A 173 -9.65 -28.06 -17.73
N TRP A 174 -8.96 -28.99 -17.08
CA TRP A 174 -8.76 -28.99 -15.63
C TRP A 174 -7.89 -27.82 -15.16
N LEU A 175 -6.77 -27.57 -15.84
CA LEU A 175 -5.88 -26.42 -15.56
C LEU A 175 -6.62 -25.09 -15.71
N ALA A 176 -7.35 -24.91 -16.82
CA ALA A 176 -8.13 -23.70 -17.07
C ALA A 176 -9.19 -23.48 -15.98
N SER A 177 -9.84 -24.55 -15.51
CA SER A 177 -10.84 -24.51 -14.45
C SER A 177 -10.22 -24.10 -13.10
N ILE A 178 -9.04 -24.64 -12.75
CA ILE A 178 -8.31 -24.24 -11.53
C ILE A 178 -7.93 -22.77 -11.59
N VAL A 179 -7.36 -22.30 -12.70
CA VAL A 179 -6.96 -20.89 -12.86
C VAL A 179 -8.18 -19.97 -12.75
N LEU A 180 -9.32 -20.34 -13.33
CA LEU A 180 -10.58 -19.60 -13.20
C LEU A 180 -11.07 -19.53 -11.75
N ILE A 181 -11.09 -20.66 -11.04
CA ILE A 181 -11.49 -20.73 -9.63
C ILE A 181 -10.57 -19.85 -8.77
N PHE A 182 -9.25 -19.92 -8.97
CA PHE A 182 -8.31 -19.08 -8.23
C PHE A 182 -8.47 -17.59 -8.54
N SER A 183 -8.72 -17.24 -9.81
CA SER A 183 -8.97 -15.85 -10.20
C SER A 183 -10.26 -15.30 -9.55
N ILE A 184 -11.29 -16.14 -9.41
CA ILE A 184 -12.54 -15.79 -8.73
C ILE A 184 -12.32 -15.66 -7.22
N ILE A 185 -11.60 -16.60 -6.60
CA ILE A 185 -11.27 -16.54 -5.17
C ILE A 185 -10.43 -15.30 -4.88
N ASP A 186 -9.41 -15.02 -5.67
CA ASP A 186 -8.57 -13.82 -5.51
C ASP A 186 -9.39 -12.54 -5.68
N PHE A 187 -10.28 -12.46 -6.67
CA PHE A 187 -11.19 -11.33 -6.84
C PHE A 187 -12.11 -11.11 -5.61
N ILE A 188 -12.68 -12.18 -5.06
CA ILE A 188 -13.54 -12.11 -3.87
C ILE A 188 -12.71 -11.70 -2.64
N PHE A 189 -11.56 -12.32 -2.42
CA PHE A 189 -10.69 -12.01 -1.28
C PHE A 189 -10.08 -10.62 -1.38
N HIS A 190 -9.73 -10.15 -2.58
CA HIS A 190 -9.24 -8.79 -2.80
C HIS A 190 -10.32 -7.76 -2.46
N LYS A 191 -11.59 -8.02 -2.81
CA LYS A 191 -12.74 -7.17 -2.44
C LYS A 191 -13.02 -7.14 -0.93
N VAL A 192 -12.78 -8.24 -0.23
CA VAL A 192 -12.97 -8.33 1.24
C VAL A 192 -11.79 -7.71 1.99
N THR A 193 -10.56 -7.95 1.53
CA THR A 193 -9.35 -7.42 2.16
C THR A 193 -9.23 -5.91 1.98
N THR A 194 -9.52 -5.36 0.80
CA THR A 194 -9.56 -3.90 0.58
C THR A 194 -10.48 -3.17 1.58
N LYS A 195 -11.64 -3.74 1.90
CA LYS A 195 -12.55 -3.20 2.94
C LYS A 195 -12.00 -3.28 4.37
N LYS A 196 -11.22 -4.31 4.70
CA LYS A 196 -10.65 -4.50 6.05
C LYS A 196 -9.38 -3.66 6.23
N THR A 197 -8.51 -3.63 5.23
CA THR A 197 -7.26 -2.86 5.24
C THR A 197 -7.54 -1.35 5.23
N SER A 198 -8.62 -0.88 4.59
CA SER A 198 -9.04 0.53 4.73
C SER A 198 -9.37 0.91 6.18
N LYS A 199 -9.93 -0.01 6.99
CA LYS A 199 -10.25 0.26 8.40
C LYS A 199 -9.04 0.08 9.32
N GLU A 200 -8.16 -0.87 9.00
CA GLU A 200 -6.93 -1.11 9.77
C GLU A 200 -5.83 -0.07 9.50
N ILE A 201 -5.70 0.47 8.28
CA ILE A 201 -4.77 1.58 7.99
C ILE A 201 -5.15 2.82 8.80
N VAL A 202 -6.44 3.10 8.96
CA VAL A 202 -6.94 4.17 9.82
C VAL A 202 -6.65 3.91 11.31
N GLY A 203 -6.60 2.64 11.74
CA GLY A 203 -6.32 2.25 13.13
C GLY A 203 -4.85 1.98 13.49
N LEU A 204 -3.96 1.76 12.52
CA LEU A 204 -2.57 1.34 12.74
C LEU A 204 -1.57 2.49 12.91
N SER A 205 -1.97 3.74 12.70
CA SER A 205 -1.09 4.90 12.88
C SER A 205 -1.29 5.60 14.23
N SER A 206 -1.43 4.85 15.33
CA SER A 206 -1.43 5.47 16.66
C SER A 206 -0.07 6.16 16.86
N ARG A 207 -0.02 7.47 16.64
CA ARG A 207 1.17 8.29 16.83
C ARG A 207 1.54 8.28 18.30
N LEU A 208 2.83 8.49 18.57
CA LEU A 208 3.24 8.83 19.91
C LEU A 208 2.56 10.15 20.29
N PRO A 209 1.88 10.20 21.45
CA PRO A 209 1.13 11.39 21.83
C PRO A 209 2.08 12.57 21.96
N TYR A 210 1.61 13.76 21.57
CA TYR A 210 2.36 14.98 21.74
C TYR A 210 2.85 15.14 23.19
N ARG A 211 4.16 15.29 23.37
CA ARG A 211 4.79 15.56 24.66
C ARG A 211 5.10 17.04 24.75
N LYS A 212 4.35 17.76 25.60
CA LYS A 212 4.58 19.19 25.86
C LYS A 212 6.02 19.42 26.34
N ARG A 213 6.71 20.38 25.72
CA ARG A 213 8.07 20.76 26.10
C ARG A 213 8.03 21.39 27.49
N ASN A 214 8.79 20.85 28.44
CA ASN A 214 8.98 21.51 29.74
C ASN A 214 9.69 22.84 29.50
N MET A 215 9.07 23.93 29.97
CA MET A 215 9.71 25.24 29.92
C MET A 215 10.97 25.18 30.78
N ARG A 216 12.14 25.38 30.15
CA ARG A 216 13.30 25.81 30.92
C ARG A 216 13.05 27.29 31.21
N ASN A 217 12.67 27.56 32.46
CA ASN A 217 12.71 28.89 33.06
C ASN A 217 14.14 29.45 32.97
#